data_AF-A0A5K1H8Q0-F1
#
_entry.id   AF-A0A5K1H8Q0-F1
#
_cell.length_a   1.000
_cell.length_b   1.000
_cell.length_c   1.000
_cell.angle_alpha   90.00
_cell.angle_beta   90.00
_cell.angle_gamma   90.00
#
_symmetry.space_group_name_H-M   'P 1'
#
loop_
_entity.id
_entity.type
_entity.pdbx_description
1 polymer ?
#
loop_
_entity_poly.entity_id
_entity_poly.type
_entity_poly.pdbx_seq_one_letter_code
_entity_poly.pdbx_strand_id
1 'polypeptide(L)' 'WASCDPYTLSAKNPHTMSNILDGKLLPSSKSSPIVDPLNGGNFIFSPLPEKAELDAFAASQKKIPAYGLHNPIRN' A
#
# COMPACT_ATOMS: atom_id res chain seq x y z
N TRP A 1 2.92 5.55 13.25
CA TRP A 1 1.69 5.43 14.03
C TRP A 1 1.00 4.14 13.60
N ALA A 2 0.47 3.35 14.53
CA ALA A 2 -0.17 2.07 14.21
C ALA A 2 -1.68 2.29 13.95
N SER A 3 -2.23 1.58 12.96
CA SER A 3 -3.64 1.65 12.57
C SER A 3 -4.45 0.40 12.91
N CYS A 4 -3.81 -0.63 13.46
CA CYS A 4 -4.44 -1.88 13.88
C CYS A 4 -3.88 -2.36 15.23
N ASP A 5 -4.70 -3.10 15.97
CA ASP A 5 -4.31 -3.78 17.19
C ASP A 5 -4.10 -5.27 16.89
N PRO A 6 -2.88 -5.81 17.10
CA PRO A 6 -2.56 -7.20 16.76
C PRO A 6 -3.33 -8.23 17.60
N TYR A 7 -3.78 -7.89 18.81
CA TYR A 7 -4.45 -8.87 19.69
C TYR A 7 -5.93 -9.06 19.35
N THR A 8 -6.53 -8.09 18.68
CA THR A 8 -7.94 -8.14 18.28
C THR A 8 -8.13 -8.50 16.81
N LEU A 9 -7.07 -8.40 15.98
CA LEU A 9 -7.05 -8.74 14.57
C LEU A 9 -7.43 -10.20 14.34
N SER A 10 -8.48 -10.42 13.55
CA SER A 10 -8.99 -11.76 13.24
C SER A 10 -9.99 -11.68 12.08
N ALA A 11 -10.55 -12.81 11.65
CA ALA A 11 -11.66 -12.78 10.68
C ALA A 11 -12.92 -12.05 11.19
N LYS A 12 -13.09 -11.89 12.51
CA LYS A 12 -14.19 -11.11 13.11
C LYS A 12 -13.89 -9.62 13.13
N ASN A 13 -12.61 -9.25 13.25
CA ASN A 13 -12.14 -7.87 13.22
C ASN A 13 -11.04 -7.74 12.16
N PRO A 14 -11.38 -7.81 10.85
CA PRO A 14 -10.37 -7.75 9.81
C PRO A 14 -9.85 -6.32 9.62
N HIS A 15 -8.60 -6.21 9.16
CA HIS A 15 -7.99 -4.92 8.83
C HIS A 15 -7.79 -4.76 7.32
N THR A 16 -8.13 -3.58 6.79
CA THR A 16 -7.89 -3.25 5.37
C THR A 16 -6.72 -2.28 5.26
N MET A 17 -5.73 -2.68 4.48
CA MET A 17 -4.55 -1.86 4.22
C MET A 17 -4.80 -0.86 3.08
N SER A 18 -3.96 0.17 2.99
CA SER A 18 -3.99 1.18 1.93
C SER A 18 -2.61 1.30 1.29
N ASN A 19 -2.56 1.67 0.01
CA ASN A 19 -1.30 1.94 -0.66
C ASN A 19 -0.80 3.35 -0.27
N ILE A 20 0.49 3.61 -0.46
CA ILE A 20 1.06 4.96 -0.28
C ILE A 20 1.56 5.48 -1.61
N LEU A 21 1.12 6.67 -2.01
CA LEU A 21 1.58 7.38 -3.20
C LEU A 21 1.80 8.84 -2.87
N ASP A 22 2.97 9.38 -3.24
CA ASP A 22 3.33 10.79 -3.01
C ASP A 22 3.06 11.27 -1.56
N GLY A 23 3.35 10.41 -0.59
CA GLY A 23 3.20 10.71 0.84
C GLY A 23 1.78 10.60 1.40
N LYS A 24 0.81 10.11 0.62
CA LYS A 24 -0.59 9.96 1.05
C LYS A 24 -1.02 8.49 1.03
N LEU A 25 -1.85 8.11 1.99
CA LEU A 25 -2.56 6.84 1.97
C LEU A 25 -3.69 6.92 0.94
N LEU A 26 -3.72 5.96 0.02
CA LEU A 26 -4.74 5.85 -1.01
C LEU A 26 -5.54 4.56 -0.81
N PRO A 27 -6.88 4.64 -0.79
CA PRO A 27 -7.71 3.46 -0.90
C PRO A 27 -7.51 2.83 -2.29
N SER A 28 -7.65 1.51 -2.37
CA SER A 28 -7.61 0.76 -3.62
C SER A 28 -9.01 0.30 -3.96
N SER A 29 -9.39 0.36 -5.24
CA SER A 29 -10.70 -0.13 -5.70
C SER A 29 -10.87 -1.64 -5.47
N LYS A 30 -9.75 -2.38 -5.51
CA LYS A 30 -9.69 -3.82 -5.35
C LYS A 30 -8.77 -4.19 -4.19
N SER A 31 -9.13 -5.25 -3.49
CA SER A 31 -8.30 -5.85 -2.44
C SER A 31 -8.34 -7.38 -2.51
N SER A 32 -7.24 -8.03 -2.13
CA SER A 32 -7.18 -9.47 -1.92
C SER A 32 -7.24 -9.81 -0.44
N PRO A 33 -8.03 -10.81 -0.03
CA PRO A 33 -7.94 -11.35 1.31
C PRO A 33 -6.60 -12.05 1.50
N ILE A 34 -6.02 -11.87 2.69
CA ILE A 34 -4.93 -12.68 3.23
C ILE A 34 -5.55 -13.55 4.33
N VAL A 35 -5.27 -14.85 4.22
CA VAL A 35 -5.79 -15.87 5.12
C VAL A 35 -4.87 -15.97 6.34
N ASP A 36 -5.46 -16.06 7.52
CA ASP A 36 -4.74 -16.35 8.77
C ASP A 36 -4.21 -17.79 8.72
N PRO A 37 -2.89 -18.01 8.81
CA PRO A 37 -2.31 -19.34 8.72
C PRO A 37 -2.67 -20.25 9.92
N LEU A 38 -3.18 -19.70 11.02
CA LEU A 38 -3.49 -20.47 12.24
C LEU A 38 -4.92 -20.99 12.28
N ASN A 39 -5.86 -20.35 11.59
CA ASN A 39 -7.28 -20.71 11.65
C ASN A 39 -8.03 -20.65 10.30
N GLY A 40 -7.37 -20.20 9.22
CA GLY A 40 -7.95 -20.14 7.89
C GLY A 40 -8.93 -18.97 7.66
N GLY A 41 -9.08 -18.06 8.62
CA GLY A 41 -9.95 -16.89 8.50
C GLY A 41 -9.32 -15.73 7.74
N ASN A 42 -10.11 -14.99 6.96
CA ASN A 42 -9.63 -13.78 6.27
C ASN A 42 -9.56 -12.60 7.24
N PHE A 43 -8.36 -12.28 7.70
CA PHE A 43 -8.11 -11.27 8.74
C PHE A 43 -7.44 -9.98 8.23
N ILE A 44 -6.84 -9.99 7.04
CA ILE A 44 -6.22 -8.82 6.41
C ILE A 44 -6.69 -8.71 4.96
N PHE A 45 -7.00 -7.50 4.51
CA PHE A 45 -7.29 -7.19 3.12
C PHE A 45 -6.18 -6.30 2.54
N SER A 46 -5.43 -6.85 1.60
CA SER A 46 -4.32 -6.16 0.94
C SER A 46 -4.81 -5.45 -0.33
N PRO A 47 -4.54 -4.15 -0.51
CA PRO A 47 -4.90 -3.42 -1.71
C PRO A 47 -4.19 -4.01 -2.94
N LEU A 48 -4.95 -4.26 -4.01
CA LEU A 48 -4.44 -4.72 -5.29
C LEU A 48 -4.71 -3.61 -6.33
N PRO A 49 -3.73 -2.72 -6.57
CA PRO A 49 -3.95 -1.63 -7.49
C PRO A 49 -4.11 -2.14 -8.93
N GLU A 50 -5.06 -1.55 -9.65
CA GLU A 50 -5.32 -1.86 -11.05
C GLU A 50 -4.43 -1.03 -11.99
N LYS A 51 -4.44 -1.36 -13.29
CA LYS A 51 -3.54 -0.75 -14.28
C LYS A 51 -3.59 0.79 -14.27
N ALA A 52 -4.79 1.37 -14.16
CA ALA A 52 -4.95 2.83 -14.11
C ALA A 52 -4.31 3.46 -12.86
N GLU A 53 -4.35 2.76 -11.71
CA GLU A 53 -3.68 3.21 -10.48
C GLU A 53 -2.16 3.07 -10.64
N LEU A 54 -1.68 1.95 -11.20
CA LEU A 54 -0.25 1.70 -11.46
C LEU A 54 0.39 2.76 -12.36
N ASP A 55 -0.34 3.32 -13.33
CA ASP A 55 0.16 4.42 -14.16
C ASP A 55 0.49 5.67 -13.31
N ALA A 56 -0.28 5.94 -12.25
CA ALA A 56 0.01 7.04 -11.32
C ALA A 56 1.26 6.76 -10.47
N PHE A 57 1.49 5.50 -10.07
CA PHE A 57 2.75 5.11 -9.41
C PHE A 57 3.95 5.30 -10.36
N ALA A 58 3.83 4.84 -11.61
CA ALA A 58 4.89 5.00 -12.60
C ALA A 58 5.19 6.49 -12.88
N ALA A 59 4.15 7.32 -12.98
CA ALA A 59 4.29 8.75 -13.15
C ALA A 59 4.98 9.41 -11.93
N SER A 60 4.63 9.02 -10.70
CA SER A 60 5.30 9.49 -9.48
C SER A 60 6.79 9.15 -9.48
N GLN A 61 7.16 7.89 -9.80
CA GLN A 61 8.57 7.49 -9.86
C GLN A 61 9.37 8.26 -10.93
N LYS A 62 8.76 8.57 -12.07
CA LYS A 62 9.39 9.38 -13.14
C LYS A 62 9.63 10.84 -12.75
N LYS A 63 9.01 11.36 -11.69
CA LYS A 63 9.29 12.72 -11.19
C LYS A 63 10.71 12.83 -10.63
N ILE A 64 11.31 11.70 -10.22
CA ILE A 64 12.64 11.69 -9.63
C ILE A 64 13.67 11.55 -10.75
N PRO A 65 14.61 12.51 -10.90
CA PRO A 65 15.66 12.40 -11.88
C PRO A 65 16.59 11.23 -11.55
N ALA A 66 17.18 10.60 -12.58
CA ALA A 66 18.08 9.46 -12.42
C ALA A 66 19.32 9.76 -11.55
N TYR A 67 19.70 11.04 -11.42
CA TYR A 67 20.83 11.50 -10.60
C TYR A 67 20.42 11.93 -9.17
N GLY A 68 19.14 11.79 -8.81
CA GLY A 68 18.60 12.24 -7.52
C GLY A 68 18.55 13.76 -7.37
N LEU A 69 17.80 14.24 -6.37
CA LEU A 69 17.61 15.68 -6.13
C LEU A 69 18.81 16.36 -5.44
N HIS A 70 19.83 15.60 -5.03
CA HIS A 70 20.96 16.10 -4.27
C HIS A 70 22.26 16.23 -5.08
N ASN A 71 22.21 16.05 -6.40
CA ASN A 71 23.42 16.18 -7.24
C ASN A 71 23.71 17.66 -7.57
N PRO A 72 24.73 18.30 -6.98
CA PRO A 72 25.00 19.73 -7.18
C PRO A 72 25.43 20.11 -8.60
N ILE A 73 25.83 19.14 -9.44
CA ILE A 73 26.27 19.39 -10.81
C ILE A 73 25.08 19.35 -11.79
N ARG A 74 24.02 18.61 -11.45
CA ARG A 74 22.90 18.28 -12.37
C ARG A 74 21.53 18.71 -11.85
N ASN A 75 21.46 19.31 -10.66
CA ASN A 75 20.23 19.81 -10.04
C ASN A 75 19.98 21.29 -10.38
#